data_AF-A0A7C9RKA4-F1
#
_entry.id   AF-A0A7C9RKA4-F1
#
_cell.length_a   1.000
_cell.length_b   1.000
_cell.length_c   1.000
_cell.angle_alpha   90.00
_cell.angle_beta   90.00
_cell.angle_gamma   90.00
#
_symmetry.space_group_name_H-M   'P 1'
#
loop_
_entity.id
_entity.type
_entity.pdbx_description
1 polymer ?
#
loop_
_entity_poly.entity_id
_entity_poly.type
_entity_poly.pdbx_seq_one_letter_code
_entity_poly.pdbx_strand_id
1 'polypeptide(L)'
;YEPYMVVVDKTTGFVEVKRPMAEGALTQDEAVTMFNVVRYIKARETYDPRALKDNFDLAQLLATGDAARELTEIYSPANPNNPVKLHGTNSEIAVNIKSVTFPNNRTALVRFSTDEKTATNVVTRNWVSLVRFRYSGAPMRNEWRFDNPLGFQVLEYRRDQESAPSPGTAGAQQ
;
A
#
# COMPACT_ATOMS: atom_id res chain seq x y z
N TYR A 1 -38.85 12.24 6.25
CA TYR A 1 -38.40 12.18 7.66
C TYR A 1 -37.66 10.88 7.82
N GLU A 2 -36.33 10.93 7.86
CA GLU A 2 -35.48 9.75 8.06
C GLU A 2 -34.86 9.84 9.46
N PRO A 3 -34.92 8.78 10.29
CA PRO A 3 -34.52 8.85 11.69
C PRO A 3 -33.00 8.71 11.86
N TYR A 4 -32.39 9.65 12.57
CA TYR A 4 -31.02 9.54 13.06
C TYR A 4 -31.03 8.78 14.39
N MET A 5 -30.41 7.60 14.43
CA MET A 5 -30.14 6.89 15.69
C MET A 5 -28.78 7.35 16.21
N VAL A 6 -28.79 8.18 17.25
CA VAL A 6 -27.58 8.58 17.98
C VAL A 6 -27.37 7.57 19.10
N VAL A 7 -26.34 6.73 18.98
CA VAL A 7 -25.83 5.96 20.13
C VAL A 7 -24.64 6.73 20.67
N VAL A 8 -24.84 7.38 21.82
CA VAL A 8 -23.78 8.03 22.60
C VAL A 8 -23.20 6.98 23.54
N ASP A 9 -21.99 6.50 23.28
CA ASP A 9 -21.21 5.81 24.31
C ASP A 9 -20.21 6.79 24.95
N LYS A 10 -20.56 7.22 26.17
CA LYS A 10 -19.80 8.14 27.01
C LYS A 10 -18.88 7.33 27.91
N THR A 11 -17.65 7.00 27.48
CA THR A 11 -16.56 6.70 28.43
C THR A 11 -15.12 6.86 27.92
N THR A 12 -14.84 6.96 26.61
CA THR A 12 -13.42 6.94 26.15
C THR A 12 -12.99 8.08 25.23
N GLY A 13 -13.89 8.95 24.77
CA GLY A 13 -13.53 10.05 23.87
C GLY A 13 -13.02 9.61 22.49
N PHE A 14 -13.04 8.31 22.19
CA PHE A 14 -12.78 7.77 20.86
C PHE A 14 -14.06 7.78 20.05
N VAL A 15 -14.19 8.75 19.15
CA VAL A 15 -15.18 8.70 18.07
C VAL A 15 -14.66 7.68 17.06
N GLU A 16 -14.97 6.39 17.30
CA GLU A 16 -14.85 5.37 16.27
C GLU A 16 -15.97 5.63 15.26
N VAL A 17 -15.68 6.41 14.23
CA VAL A 17 -16.55 6.50 13.06
C VAL A 17 -16.50 5.13 12.39
N LYS A 18 -17.37 4.21 12.82
CA LYS A 18 -17.75 3.04 12.04
C LYS A 18 -18.36 3.56 10.75
N ARG A 19 -17.52 3.87 9.77
CA ARG A 19 -17.99 4.02 8.41
C ARG A 19 -18.53 2.64 8.04
N PRO A 20 -19.84 2.49 7.79
CA PRO A 20 -20.31 1.26 7.16
C PRO A 20 -19.47 1.08 5.91
N MET A 21 -19.05 -0.15 5.63
CA MET A 21 -18.38 -0.51 4.39
C MET A 21 -19.18 0.14 3.25
N ALA A 22 -18.67 1.24 2.72
CA ALA A 22 -19.44 2.07 1.82
C ALA A 22 -19.40 1.39 0.45
N GLU A 23 -20.35 0.49 0.21
CA GLU A 23 -20.89 0.25 -1.13
C GLU A 23 -21.64 1.51 -1.59
N GLY A 24 -20.88 2.59 -1.79
CA GLY A 24 -21.33 3.89 -2.26
C GLY A 24 -20.23 4.51 -3.12
N ALA A 25 -20.58 5.45 -3.99
CA ALA A 25 -19.60 6.12 -4.85
C ALA A 25 -18.48 6.76 -4.01
N LEU A 26 -17.21 6.44 -4.31
CA LEU A 26 -16.07 7.10 -3.66
C LEU A 26 -16.18 8.61 -3.89
N THR A 27 -15.92 9.39 -2.83
CA THR A 27 -15.73 10.83 -3.02
C THR A 27 -14.51 11.08 -3.91
N GLN A 28 -14.49 12.21 -4.63
CA GLN A 28 -13.37 12.54 -5.52
C GLN A 28 -12.02 12.53 -4.79
N ASP A 29 -11.99 13.04 -3.55
CA ASP A 29 -10.79 13.07 -2.71
C ASP A 29 -10.32 11.67 -2.28
N GLU A 30 -11.26 10.78 -1.97
CA GLU A 30 -10.95 9.39 -1.64
C GLU A 30 -10.44 8.62 -2.87
N ALA A 31 -11.01 8.86 -4.05
CA ALA A 31 -10.55 8.26 -5.29
C ALA A 31 -9.12 8.68 -5.64
N VAL A 32 -8.79 9.97 -5.47
CA VAL A 32 -7.42 10.49 -5.64
C VAL A 32 -6.47 9.91 -4.60
N THR A 33 -6.93 9.78 -3.35
CA THR A 33 -6.12 9.17 -2.28
C THR A 33 -5.87 7.69 -2.55
N MET A 34 -6.88 6.93 -2.98
CA MET A 34 -6.75 5.53 -3.40
C MET A 34 -5.76 5.39 -4.55
N PHE A 35 -5.87 6.26 -5.56
CA PHE A 35 -4.93 6.29 -6.68
C PHE A 35 -3.49 6.48 -6.18
N ASN A 36 -3.23 7.46 -5.32
CA ASN A 36 -1.89 7.74 -4.79
C ASN A 36 -1.34 6.58 -3.94
N VAL A 37 -2.16 5.97 -3.09
CA VAL A 37 -1.79 4.80 -2.29
C VAL A 37 -1.43 3.62 -3.19
N VAL A 38 -2.25 3.33 -4.20
CA VAL A 38 -2.00 2.24 -5.14
C VAL A 38 -0.74 2.50 -5.96
N ARG A 39 -0.54 3.74 -6.43
CA ARG A 39 0.65 4.16 -7.17
C ARG A 39 1.91 3.96 -6.33
N TYR A 40 1.88 4.36 -5.05
CA TYR A 40 3.00 4.15 -4.13
C TYR A 40 3.31 2.67 -3.92
N ILE A 41 2.30 1.84 -3.63
CA ILE A 41 2.52 0.39 -3.39
C ILE A 41 3.06 -0.29 -4.64
N LYS A 42 2.50 -0.01 -5.82
CA LYS A 42 3.03 -0.57 -7.07
C LYS A 42 4.48 -0.14 -7.31
N ALA A 43 4.79 1.14 -7.18
CA ALA A 43 6.15 1.64 -7.36
C ALA A 43 7.14 1.02 -6.35
N ARG A 44 6.73 0.84 -5.09
CA ARG A 44 7.59 0.26 -4.05
C ARG A 44 7.79 -1.24 -4.18
N GLU A 45 6.73 -1.98 -4.49
CA GLU A 45 6.69 -3.45 -4.41
C GLU A 45 6.91 -4.14 -5.76
N THR A 46 6.79 -3.43 -6.88
CA THR A 46 7.13 -3.96 -8.20
C THR A 46 8.64 -3.98 -8.39
N TYR A 47 9.16 -5.15 -8.72
CA TYR A 47 10.53 -5.31 -9.16
C TYR A 47 10.54 -5.62 -10.66
N ASP A 48 11.01 -4.67 -11.45
CA ASP A 48 11.32 -4.87 -12.87
C ASP A 48 12.70 -4.25 -13.10
N PRO A 49 13.73 -5.02 -13.49
CA PRO A 49 15.07 -4.50 -13.74
C PRO A 49 15.11 -3.30 -14.69
N ARG A 50 14.17 -3.21 -15.64
CA ARG A 50 14.10 -2.13 -16.64
C ARG A 50 13.46 -0.86 -16.08
N ALA A 51 12.46 -1.00 -15.22
CA ALA A 51 11.71 0.12 -14.62
C ALA A 51 12.16 0.44 -13.18
N LEU A 52 13.18 -0.25 -12.66
CA LEU A 52 13.56 -0.21 -11.25
C LEU A 52 13.85 1.21 -10.75
N LYS A 53 14.61 1.98 -11.55
CA LYS A 53 14.98 3.34 -11.19
C LYS A 53 13.73 4.24 -11.10
N ASP A 54 12.85 4.18 -12.09
CA ASP A 54 11.65 5.01 -12.13
C ASP A 54 10.67 4.64 -11.01
N ASN A 55 10.53 3.34 -10.74
CA ASN A 55 9.75 2.83 -9.61
C ASN A 55 10.31 3.31 -8.26
N PHE A 56 11.64 3.22 -8.07
CA PHE A 56 12.30 3.69 -6.86
C PHE A 56 12.13 5.20 -6.68
N ASP A 57 12.39 6.00 -7.73
CA ASP A 57 12.28 7.46 -7.68
C ASP A 57 10.84 7.90 -7.38
N LEU A 58 9.85 7.24 -7.98
CA LEU A 58 8.44 7.51 -7.72
C LEU A 58 8.02 7.12 -6.28
N ALA A 59 8.42 5.92 -5.83
CA ALA A 59 8.14 5.51 -4.46
C ALA A 59 8.78 6.47 -3.45
N GLN A 60 9.99 6.95 -3.75
CA GLN A 60 10.70 7.89 -2.90
C GLN A 60 10.12 9.30 -2.95
N LEU A 61 9.59 9.75 -4.10
CA LEU A 61 8.83 11.01 -4.20
C LEU A 61 7.59 11.00 -3.31
N LEU A 62 6.88 9.87 -3.28
CA LEU A 62 5.63 9.72 -2.53
C LEU A 62 5.87 9.38 -1.06
N ALA A 63 7.11 9.16 -0.62
CA ALA A 63 7.46 8.83 0.75
C ALA A 63 8.18 9.97 1.47
N THR A 64 8.07 10.00 2.79
CA THR A 64 8.83 10.88 3.66
C THR A 64 9.07 10.21 5.01
N GLY A 65 9.92 10.81 5.85
CA GLY A 65 10.24 10.28 7.18
C GLY A 65 10.74 8.83 7.12
N ASP A 66 10.14 7.96 7.93
CA ASP A 66 10.56 6.57 8.06
C ASP A 66 10.34 5.75 6.79
N ALA A 67 9.20 5.93 6.10
CA ALA A 67 8.92 5.19 4.87
C ALA A 67 9.98 5.40 3.77
N ALA A 68 10.48 6.64 3.65
CA ALA A 68 11.53 7.01 2.70
C ALA A 68 12.91 6.45 3.09
N ARG A 69 13.24 6.58 4.38
CA ARG A 69 14.50 6.04 4.93
C ARG A 69 14.57 4.53 4.75
N GLU A 70 13.52 3.81 5.13
CA GLU A 70 13.42 2.36 5.00
C GLU A 70 13.55 1.92 3.53
N LEU A 71 12.91 2.64 2.59
CA LEU A 71 13.04 2.33 1.16
C LEU A 71 14.49 2.42 0.68
N THR A 72 15.21 3.46 1.12
CA THR A 72 16.63 3.64 0.82
C THR A 72 17.48 2.53 1.43
N GLU A 73 17.17 2.10 2.65
CA GLU A 73 17.84 0.99 3.34
C GLU A 73 17.60 -0.36 2.63
N ILE A 74 16.38 -0.61 2.13
CA ILE A 74 16.04 -1.82 1.35
C ILE A 74 16.93 -1.93 0.11
N TYR A 75 17.08 -0.83 -0.64
CA TYR A 75 17.87 -0.79 -1.88
C TYR A 75 19.35 -0.48 -1.67
N SER A 76 19.80 -0.35 -0.43
CA SER A 76 21.21 -0.14 -0.12
C SER A 76 22.09 -1.29 -0.64
N PRO A 77 23.25 -1.01 -1.23
CA PRO A 77 24.22 -2.04 -1.60
C PRO A 77 24.74 -2.85 -0.40
N ALA A 78 24.65 -2.31 0.82
CA ALA A 78 25.06 -3.01 2.04
C ALA A 78 24.01 -4.05 2.49
N ASN A 79 22.76 -3.92 2.05
CA ASN A 79 21.71 -4.86 2.43
C ASN A 79 21.90 -6.20 1.70
N PRO A 80 22.03 -7.34 2.41
CA PRO A 80 22.07 -8.67 1.78
C PRO A 80 20.74 -9.04 1.12
N ASN A 81 19.62 -8.51 1.63
CA ASN A 81 18.27 -8.75 1.13
C ASN A 81 17.81 -7.71 0.11
N ASN A 82 18.75 -6.98 -0.51
CA ASN A 82 18.43 -6.01 -1.56
C ASN A 82 17.74 -6.73 -2.74
N PRO A 83 16.57 -6.25 -3.22
CA PRO A 83 15.85 -6.86 -4.34
C PRO A 83 16.72 -7.09 -5.59
N VAL A 84 17.65 -6.18 -5.90
CA VAL A 84 18.57 -6.31 -7.04
C VAL A 84 19.47 -7.54 -6.91
N LYS A 85 19.93 -7.85 -5.69
CA LYS A 85 20.76 -9.02 -5.41
C LYS A 85 19.96 -10.31 -5.37
N LEU A 86 18.74 -10.25 -4.84
CA LEU A 86 17.86 -11.43 -4.69
C LEU A 86 17.29 -11.90 -6.02
N HIS A 87 16.84 -10.96 -6.86
CA HIS A 87 16.06 -11.26 -8.06
C HIS A 87 16.88 -11.13 -9.36
N GLY A 88 17.94 -10.32 -9.36
CA GLY A 88 18.80 -10.12 -10.53
C GLY A 88 18.02 -9.61 -11.74
N THR A 89 18.52 -9.88 -12.95
CA THR A 89 17.92 -9.37 -14.21
C THR A 89 16.90 -10.30 -14.86
N ASN A 90 16.78 -11.53 -14.38
CA ASN A 90 16.00 -12.60 -15.03
C ASN A 90 14.69 -12.92 -14.30
N SER A 91 14.33 -12.11 -13.31
CA SER A 91 13.06 -12.23 -12.62
C SER A 91 12.40 -10.88 -12.43
N GLU A 92 11.08 -10.92 -12.38
CA GLU A 92 10.22 -9.75 -12.25
C GLU A 92 9.17 -10.04 -11.18
N ILE A 93 8.82 -9.04 -10.38
CA ILE A 93 7.74 -9.12 -9.38
C ILE A 93 6.64 -8.16 -9.80
N ALA A 94 5.51 -8.70 -10.21
CA ALA A 94 4.33 -7.92 -10.54
C ALA A 94 3.42 -7.78 -9.31
N VAL A 95 2.81 -6.61 -9.13
CA VAL A 95 1.91 -6.30 -8.00
C VAL A 95 0.46 -6.24 -8.48
N ASN A 96 -0.40 -7.06 -7.88
CA ASN A 96 -1.84 -7.09 -8.15
C ASN A 96 -2.61 -6.62 -6.92
N ILE A 97 -3.23 -5.43 -7.02
CA ILE A 97 -4.06 -4.89 -5.92
C ILE A 97 -5.40 -5.62 -5.88
N LYS A 98 -5.78 -6.14 -4.71
CA LYS A 98 -7.06 -6.82 -4.48
C LYS A 98 -8.09 -5.89 -3.89
N SER A 99 -7.72 -5.15 -2.85
CA SER A 99 -8.60 -4.17 -2.22
C SER A 99 -7.82 -3.09 -1.48
N VAL A 100 -8.46 -1.92 -1.36
CA VAL A 100 -7.98 -0.77 -0.58
C VAL A 100 -9.10 -0.37 0.37
N THR A 101 -8.78 -0.18 1.64
CA THR A 101 -9.75 0.22 2.67
C THR A 101 -9.16 1.34 3.51
N PHE A 102 -9.97 2.36 3.80
CA PHE A 102 -9.57 3.50 4.61
C PHE A 102 -10.24 3.43 5.97
N PRO A 103 -9.57 2.87 7.01
CA PRO A 103 -10.11 2.92 8.37
C PRO A 103 -10.26 4.36 8.89
N ASN A 104 -9.45 5.30 8.38
CA ASN A 104 -9.54 6.72 8.65
C ASN A 104 -8.92 7.53 7.49
N ASN A 105 -8.95 8.86 7.58
CA ASN A 105 -8.46 9.76 6.52
C ASN A 105 -6.92 9.87 6.40
N ARG A 106 -6.15 9.11 7.19
CA ARG A 106 -4.67 9.14 7.21
C ARG A 106 -4.04 7.76 7.10
N THR A 107 -4.85 6.72 6.97
CA THR A 107 -4.41 5.33 6.99
C THR A 107 -5.13 4.56 5.91
N ALA A 108 -4.39 3.79 5.12
CA ALA A 108 -4.94 2.82 4.18
C ALA A 108 -4.48 1.42 4.56
N LEU A 109 -5.40 0.47 4.48
CA LEU A 109 -5.12 -0.96 4.49
C LEU A 109 -5.27 -1.48 3.07
N VAL A 110 -4.21 -2.08 2.53
CA VAL A 110 -4.21 -2.55 1.15
C VAL A 110 -3.88 -4.03 1.10
N ARG A 111 -4.80 -4.81 0.55
CA ARG A 111 -4.57 -6.22 0.22
C ARG A 111 -4.08 -6.31 -1.21
N PHE A 112 -2.99 -7.02 -1.42
CA PHE A 112 -2.41 -7.23 -2.74
C PHE A 112 -1.74 -8.61 -2.82
N SER A 113 -1.42 -9.04 -4.02
CA SER A 113 -0.50 -10.15 -4.25
C SER A 113 0.71 -9.71 -5.06
N THR A 114 1.80 -10.42 -4.88
CA THR A 114 3.01 -10.30 -5.68
C THR A 114 3.19 -11.60 -6.46
N ASP A 115 3.31 -11.49 -7.78
CA ASP A 115 3.64 -12.62 -8.65
C ASP A 115 5.11 -12.50 -9.05
N GLU A 116 5.94 -13.33 -8.44
CA GLU A 116 7.36 -13.45 -8.81
C GLU A 116 7.47 -14.37 -10.01
N LYS A 117 7.80 -13.80 -11.17
CA LYS A 117 7.96 -14.51 -12.44
C LYS A 117 9.44 -14.74 -12.71
N THR A 118 9.77 -15.98 -13.01
CA THR A 118 11.06 -16.44 -13.52
C THR A 118 10.85 -17.15 -14.86
N ALA A 119 11.92 -17.56 -15.53
CA ALA A 119 11.82 -18.28 -16.81
C ALA A 119 10.97 -19.57 -16.74
N THR A 120 10.88 -20.20 -15.56
CA THR A 120 10.27 -21.53 -15.40
C THR A 120 9.13 -21.59 -14.41
N ASN A 121 8.94 -20.56 -13.58
CA ASN A 121 7.96 -20.60 -12.49
C ASN A 121 7.36 -19.22 -12.20
N VAL A 122 6.13 -19.22 -11.69
CA VAL A 122 5.45 -18.06 -11.13
C VAL A 122 5.04 -18.39 -9.70
N VAL A 123 5.54 -17.61 -8.74
CA VAL A 123 5.21 -17.77 -7.32
C VAL A 123 4.37 -16.59 -6.85
N THR A 124 3.11 -16.85 -6.53
CA THR A 124 2.19 -15.84 -5.99
C THR A 124 2.22 -15.82 -4.47
N ARG A 125 2.40 -14.64 -3.88
CA ARG A 125 2.32 -14.41 -2.42
C ARG A 125 1.30 -13.32 -2.12
N ASN A 126 0.55 -13.50 -1.03
CA ASN A 126 -0.50 -12.57 -0.62
C ASN A 126 -0.03 -11.72 0.56
N TRP A 127 -0.40 -10.45 0.54
CA TRP A 127 0.07 -9.44 1.48
C TRP A 127 -1.07 -8.54 1.93
N VAL A 128 -0.96 -8.08 3.17
CA VAL A 128 -1.71 -6.93 3.68
C VAL A 128 -0.70 -5.87 4.06
N SER A 129 -0.91 -4.64 3.60
CA SER A 129 -0.08 -3.50 3.99
C SER A 129 -0.89 -2.44 4.74
N LEU A 130 -0.21 -1.80 5.68
CA LEU A 130 -0.66 -0.60 6.36
C LEU A 130 0.17 0.57 5.85
N VAL A 131 -0.53 1.59 5.36
CA VAL A 131 0.08 2.81 4.82
C VAL A 131 -0.44 3.99 5.63
N ARG A 132 0.44 4.66 6.39
CA ARG A 132 0.10 5.96 6.99
C ARG A 132 0.54 7.08 6.06
N PHE A 133 -0.35 8.03 5.81
CA PHE A 133 -0.10 9.11 4.87
C PHE A 133 -0.63 10.45 5.37
N ARG A 134 -0.15 11.52 4.73
CA ARG A 134 -0.66 12.89 4.88
C ARG A 134 -0.60 13.62 3.54
N TYR A 135 -1.27 14.77 3.49
CA TYR A 135 -1.08 15.77 2.43
C TYR A 135 -0.37 16.98 3.04
N SER A 136 0.74 17.42 2.43
CA SER A 136 1.56 18.52 2.99
C SER A 136 1.14 19.92 2.52
N GLY A 137 0.18 20.03 1.59
CA GLY A 137 -0.19 21.30 0.98
C GLY A 137 0.92 21.83 0.07
N ALA A 138 0.89 21.42 -1.20
CA ALA A 138 1.81 21.75 -2.29
C ALA A 138 3.29 21.27 -2.12
N PRO A 139 3.92 20.75 -3.21
CA PRO A 139 5.32 20.31 -3.16
C PRO A 139 6.31 21.49 -3.20
N MET A 140 7.49 21.29 -2.59
CA MET A 140 8.58 22.28 -2.44
C MET A 140 9.22 22.76 -3.76
N ARG A 141 8.93 22.12 -4.91
CA ARG A 141 9.50 22.44 -6.24
C ARG A 141 8.44 22.29 -7.34
N ASN A 142 8.46 23.19 -8.34
CA ASN A 142 7.47 23.23 -9.43
C ASN A 142 7.45 21.98 -10.30
N GLU A 143 8.61 21.36 -10.57
CA GLU A 143 8.74 20.18 -11.46
C GLU A 143 7.95 18.97 -10.93
N TRP A 144 7.92 18.80 -9.61
CA TRP A 144 7.24 17.66 -8.96
C TRP A 144 5.74 17.86 -8.80
N ARG A 145 5.20 19.04 -9.18
CA ARG A 145 3.75 19.29 -9.14
C ARG A 145 2.97 18.44 -10.11
N PHE A 146 3.57 18.03 -11.23
CA PHE A 146 2.90 17.15 -12.18
C PHE A 146 2.76 15.73 -11.64
N ASP A 147 3.77 15.25 -10.91
CA ASP A 147 3.74 13.91 -10.33
C ASP A 147 3.05 13.83 -8.96
N ASN A 148 3.07 14.90 -8.18
CA ASN A 148 2.46 14.94 -6.85
C ASN A 148 1.81 16.31 -6.56
N PRO A 149 0.70 16.65 -7.25
CA PRO A 149 0.10 17.99 -7.21
C PRO A 149 -0.42 18.37 -5.82
N LEU A 150 -0.92 17.38 -5.05
CA LEU A 150 -1.52 17.60 -3.74
C LEU A 150 -0.50 17.42 -2.60
N GLY A 151 0.73 16.99 -2.90
CA GLY A 151 1.75 16.71 -1.88
C GLY A 151 1.39 15.51 -1.00
N PHE A 152 0.91 14.43 -1.61
CA PHE A 152 0.71 13.15 -0.94
C PHE A 152 2.05 12.61 -0.42
N GLN A 153 2.09 12.22 0.85
CA GLN A 153 3.28 11.71 1.51
C GLN A 153 2.94 10.52 2.38
N VAL A 154 3.58 9.38 2.11
CA VAL A 154 3.59 8.22 3.00
C VAL A 154 4.62 8.45 4.09
N LEU A 155 4.18 8.33 5.34
CA LEU A 155 4.99 8.50 6.54
C LEU A 155 5.53 7.16 7.02
N GLU A 156 4.69 6.13 6.97
CA GLU A 156 4.98 4.79 7.47
C GLU A 156 4.39 3.76 6.51
N TYR A 157 5.16 2.72 6.22
CA TYR A 157 4.74 1.60 5.42
C TYR A 157 5.11 0.31 6.15
N ARG A 158 4.16 -0.61 6.25
CA ARG A 158 4.41 -1.98 6.70
C ARG A 158 3.63 -2.92 5.81
N ARG A 159 4.22 -4.07 5.51
CA ARG A 159 3.53 -5.21 4.90
C ARG A 159 3.72 -6.45 5.75
N ASP A 160 2.68 -7.26 5.80
CA ASP A 160 2.66 -8.56 6.45
C ASP A 160 2.13 -9.61 5.46
N GLN A 161 2.74 -10.79 5.47
CA GLN A 161 2.29 -11.88 4.61
C GLN A 161 0.95 -12.38 5.15
N GLU A 162 -0.06 -12.44 4.28
CA GLU A 162 -1.32 -13.06 4.62
C GLU A 162 -1.08 -14.57 4.68
N SER A 163 -1.16 -15.15 5.88
CA SER A 163 -1.14 -16.60 6.04
C SER A 163 -2.24 -17.18 5.16
N ALA A 164 -1.87 -17.99 4.17
CA ALA A 164 -2.87 -18.73 3.42
C ALA A 164 -3.73 -19.52 4.42
N PRO A 165 -5.06 -19.57 4.26
CA PRO A 165 -5.83 -20.57 4.99
C PRO A 165 -5.25 -21.93 4.60
N SER A 166 -4.72 -22.67 5.58
CA SER A 166 -4.32 -24.05 5.37
C SER A 166 -5.52 -24.82 4.79
N PRO A 167 -5.38 -25.54 3.66
CA PRO A 167 -6.41 -26.47 3.25
C PRO A 167 -6.40 -27.66 4.23
N GLY A 168 -7.24 -27.57 5.26
CA GLY A 168 -7.46 -28.60 6.28
C GLY A 168 -8.33 -28.01 7.38
N THR A 169 -9.63 -28.26 7.44
CA THR A 169 -10.20 -29.58 7.70
C THR A 169 -11.63 -29.61 7.17
N ALA A 170 -11.86 -30.20 5.99
CA ALA A 170 -13.16 -30.79 5.69
C ALA A 170 -13.25 -32.09 6.50
N GLY A 171 -13.61 -31.95 7.78
CA GLY A 171 -13.89 -33.07 8.66
C GLY A 171 -15.14 -33.79 8.16
N ALA A 172 -14.97 -35.04 7.78
CA ALA A 172 -16.01 -35.98 7.43
C ALA A 172 -17.12 -36.00 8.50
N GLN A 173 -18.36 -35.76 8.09
CA GLN A 173 -19.54 -36.23 8.82
C GLN A 173 -19.75 -37.68 8.43
N GLN A 174 -19.49 -38.58 9.38
CA GLN A 174 -20.15 -39.89 9.46
C GLN A 174 -21.39 -39.74 10.35
#